data_AF-A0A229SNA6-F1
#
_entry.id   AF-A0A229SNA6-F1
#
_cell.length_a   1.000
_cell.length_b   1.000
_cell.length_c   1.000
_cell.angle_alpha   90.00
_cell.angle_beta   90.00
_cell.angle_gamma   90.00
#
_symmetry.space_group_name_H-M   'P 1'
#
loop_
_entity.id
_entity.type
_entity.pdbx_description
1 polymer ?
#
loop_
_entity_poly.entity_id
_entity_poly.type
_entity_poly.pdbx_seq_one_letter_code
_entity_poly.pdbx_strand_id
1 'polypeptide(L)'
;MVLSALTTLAAAASLTVATTPQASAITQVTCGVRDDFALVYGHRLSDGDVDASYCWANAGETTWSGGYGLGWMHQLSSGNNVVQWHGDGRWQPDTPIAKWTIYSFPSFPGGVRIDGIKIY
;
A
#
# COMPACT_ATOMS: atom_id res chain seq x y z
N MET A 1 48.27 -49.87 19.32
CA MET A 1 47.34 -48.78 19.70
C MET A 1 46.56 -48.40 18.45
N VAL A 2 45.25 -48.61 18.45
CA VAL A 2 44.35 -48.25 17.34
C VAL A 2 43.60 -46.99 17.79
N LEU A 3 43.83 -45.85 17.15
CA LEU A 3 42.99 -44.66 17.35
C LEU A 3 41.95 -44.61 16.23
N SER A 4 40.70 -44.88 16.61
CA SER A 4 39.52 -44.76 15.75
C SER A 4 39.25 -43.30 15.39
N ALA A 5 39.22 -42.98 14.10
CA ALA A 5 38.79 -41.68 13.60
C ALA A 5 37.25 -41.66 13.48
N LEU A 6 36.59 -40.86 14.31
CA LEU A 6 35.17 -40.54 14.13
C LEU A 6 35.03 -39.40 13.11
N THR A 7 34.56 -39.74 11.91
CA THR A 7 34.13 -38.76 10.90
C THR A 7 32.66 -38.40 11.13
N THR A 8 32.39 -37.18 11.59
CA THR A 8 31.06 -36.56 11.63
C THR A 8 30.77 -35.88 10.29
N LEU A 9 29.82 -36.40 9.52
CA LEU A 9 29.25 -35.69 8.36
C LEU A 9 28.08 -34.83 8.83
N ALA A 10 28.26 -33.51 8.83
CA ALA A 10 27.16 -32.57 9.01
C ALA A 10 26.43 -32.39 7.66
N ALA A 11 25.18 -32.85 7.58
CA ALA A 11 24.32 -32.58 6.44
C ALA A 11 23.70 -31.18 6.59
N ALA A 12 24.19 -30.21 5.82
CA ALA A 12 23.59 -28.89 5.73
C ALA A 12 22.36 -28.95 4.79
N ALA A 13 21.17 -29.03 5.37
CA ALA A 13 19.92 -28.87 4.62
C ALA A 13 19.73 -27.37 4.29
N SER A 14 19.89 -27.02 3.02
CA SER A 14 19.62 -25.66 2.53
C SER A 14 18.11 -25.54 2.29
N LEU A 15 17.40 -24.80 3.15
CA LEU A 15 15.97 -24.53 2.99
C LEU A 15 15.80 -23.34 2.04
N THR A 16 15.71 -23.59 0.74
CA THR A 16 15.29 -22.56 -0.22
C THR A 16 13.78 -22.35 -0.08
N VAL A 17 13.39 -21.31 0.67
CA VAL A 17 12.01 -20.82 0.66
C VAL A 17 11.78 -20.10 -0.66
N ALA A 18 11.22 -20.81 -1.64
CA ALA A 18 10.68 -20.19 -2.84
C ALA A 18 9.36 -19.50 -2.47
N THR A 19 9.41 -18.20 -2.16
CA THR A 19 8.20 -17.39 -2.17
C THR A 19 7.84 -17.14 -3.63
N THR A 20 6.86 -17.87 -4.16
CA THR A 20 6.19 -17.42 -5.38
C THR A 20 5.62 -16.03 -5.09
N PRO A 21 5.87 -15.00 -5.93
CA PRO A 21 5.15 -13.75 -5.78
C PRO A 21 3.68 -14.07 -6.01
N GLN A 22 2.88 -14.12 -4.94
CA GLN A 22 1.44 -14.00 -5.09
C GLN A 22 1.22 -12.62 -5.68
N ALA A 23 0.75 -12.56 -6.92
CA ALA A 23 0.21 -11.34 -7.49
C ALA A 23 -1.07 -11.01 -6.72
N SER A 24 -0.91 -10.43 -5.53
CA SER A 24 -2.00 -9.83 -4.79
C SER A 24 -2.42 -8.60 -5.59
N ALA A 25 -3.57 -8.70 -6.25
CA ALA A 25 -4.15 -7.58 -6.97
C ALA A 25 -4.92 -6.73 -5.95
N ILE A 26 -4.45 -5.50 -5.75
CA ILE A 26 -5.19 -4.51 -4.99
C ILE A 26 -6.57 -4.33 -5.62
N THR A 27 -7.61 -4.28 -4.80
CA THR A 27 -9.00 -4.21 -5.27
C THR A 27 -9.64 -2.94 -4.77
N GLN A 28 -10.21 -2.14 -5.67
CA GLN A 28 -11.06 -1.03 -5.28
C GLN A 28 -12.43 -1.57 -4.84
N VAL A 29 -12.86 -1.18 -3.66
CA VAL A 29 -14.11 -1.63 -3.03
C VAL A 29 -14.97 -0.43 -2.64
N THR A 30 -16.26 -0.67 -2.43
CA THR A 30 -17.15 0.33 -1.84
C THR A 30 -16.75 0.57 -0.38
N CYS A 31 -16.52 1.83 0.00
CA CYS A 31 -16.14 2.19 1.37
C CYS A 31 -17.15 1.72 2.42
N GLY A 32 -18.45 1.89 2.15
CA GLY A 32 -19.51 1.49 3.08
C GLY A 32 -19.32 2.08 4.47
N VAL A 33 -19.66 1.31 5.51
CA VAL A 33 -19.47 1.66 6.93
C VAL A 33 -18.21 1.05 7.53
N ARG A 34 -17.37 0.42 6.70
CA ARG A 34 -16.17 -0.28 7.16
C ARG A 34 -15.01 0.68 7.30
N ASP A 35 -14.26 0.55 8.38
CA ASP A 35 -13.09 1.36 8.72
C ASP A 35 -11.76 0.60 8.55
N ASP A 36 -11.82 -0.67 8.17
CA ASP A 36 -10.64 -1.54 8.04
C ASP A 36 -10.01 -1.53 6.64
N PHE A 37 -10.66 -0.91 5.66
CA PHE A 37 -10.08 -0.66 4.34
C PHE A 37 -9.17 0.57 4.34
N ALA A 38 -8.20 0.58 3.42
CA ALA A 38 -7.48 1.82 3.12
C ALA A 38 -8.45 2.76 2.42
N LEU A 39 -8.60 3.99 2.90
CA LEU A 39 -9.48 5.01 2.35
C LEU A 39 -8.68 6.25 1.98
N VAL A 40 -8.91 6.76 0.79
CA VAL A 40 -8.44 8.07 0.35
C VAL A 40 -9.65 8.93 0.06
N TYR A 41 -9.67 10.12 0.62
CA TYR A 41 -10.66 11.14 0.36
C TYR A 41 -9.99 12.38 -0.23
N GLY A 42 -10.58 12.94 -1.28
CA GLY A 42 -9.95 14.02 -2.04
C GLY A 42 -10.79 14.56 -3.19
N HIS A 43 -10.25 15.54 -3.92
CA HIS A 43 -10.86 16.10 -5.12
C HIS A 43 -10.61 15.22 -6.35
N ARG A 44 -11.65 14.98 -7.15
CA ARG A 44 -11.58 14.26 -8.42
C ARG A 44 -11.17 15.18 -9.58
N LEU A 45 -10.27 14.70 -10.44
CA LEU A 45 -9.74 15.49 -11.57
C LEU A 45 -10.75 15.69 -12.71
N SER A 46 -11.69 14.77 -12.91
CA SER A 46 -12.52 14.71 -14.12
C SER A 46 -13.81 15.54 -14.08
N ASP A 47 -14.28 15.94 -12.89
CA ASP A 47 -15.67 16.40 -12.69
C ASP A 47 -15.78 17.73 -11.93
N GLY A 48 -14.90 18.70 -12.21
CA GLY A 48 -15.00 20.05 -11.64
C GLY A 48 -14.73 20.12 -10.13
N ASP A 49 -13.69 19.42 -9.66
CA ASP A 49 -13.21 19.42 -8.27
C ASP A 49 -14.20 18.88 -7.22
N VAL A 50 -15.09 17.96 -7.62
CA VAL A 50 -15.97 17.27 -6.67
C VAL A 50 -15.17 16.34 -5.75
N ASP A 51 -15.47 16.39 -4.46
CA ASP A 51 -14.91 15.49 -3.46
C ASP A 51 -15.39 14.04 -3.68
N ALA A 52 -14.47 13.09 -3.54
CA ALA A 52 -14.74 11.67 -3.66
C ALA A 52 -13.90 10.85 -2.68
N SER A 53 -14.46 9.71 -2.27
CA SER A 53 -13.78 8.70 -1.46
C SER A 53 -13.58 7.43 -2.27
N TYR A 54 -12.36 6.90 -2.22
CA TYR A 54 -12.03 5.59 -2.76
C TYR A 54 -11.53 4.71 -1.62
N CYS A 55 -11.88 3.43 -1.68
CA CYS A 55 -11.44 2.44 -0.71
C CYS A 55 -10.79 1.25 -1.40
N TRP A 56 -9.75 0.71 -0.76
CA TRP A 56 -8.95 -0.38 -1.30
C TRP A 56 -8.75 -1.49 -0.27
N ALA A 57 -8.74 -2.70 -0.79
CA ALA A 57 -8.49 -3.92 -0.05
C ALA A 57 -7.45 -4.78 -0.78
N ASN A 58 -6.87 -5.73 -0.04
CA ASN A 58 -5.82 -6.66 -0.47
C ASN A 58 -4.47 -5.96 -0.74
N ALA A 59 -3.37 -6.70 -0.52
CA ALA A 59 -2.04 -6.22 -0.87
C ALA A 59 -1.90 -6.00 -2.37
N GLY A 60 -1.00 -5.11 -2.76
CA GLY A 60 -0.76 -4.73 -4.16
C GLY A 60 -0.64 -3.22 -4.32
N GLU A 61 -0.46 -2.77 -5.55
CA GLU A 61 -0.37 -1.35 -5.89
C GLU A 61 -1.19 -1.04 -7.13
N THR A 62 -1.70 0.17 -7.18
CA THR A 62 -2.39 0.71 -8.35
C THR A 62 -2.07 2.18 -8.51
N THR A 63 -1.95 2.61 -9.75
CA THR A 63 -1.79 4.01 -10.13
C THR A 63 -2.85 4.35 -11.16
N TRP A 64 -3.40 5.56 -11.11
CA TRP A 64 -4.33 6.07 -12.10
C TRP A 64 -3.66 7.14 -12.96
N SER A 65 -4.00 7.16 -14.25
CA SER A 65 -3.48 8.13 -15.21
C SER A 65 -4.60 8.60 -16.16
N GLY A 66 -4.34 9.65 -16.94
CA GLY A 66 -5.28 10.15 -17.95
C GLY A 66 -6.37 11.07 -17.44
N GLY A 67 -6.17 11.74 -16.30
CA GLY A 67 -7.13 12.71 -15.75
C GLY A 67 -8.33 12.09 -15.02
N TYR A 68 -8.28 10.78 -14.75
CA TYR A 68 -9.24 10.07 -13.93
C TYR A 68 -8.69 9.82 -12.53
N GLY A 69 -9.58 9.65 -11.56
CA GLY A 69 -9.22 9.41 -10.16
C GLY A 69 -9.12 10.69 -9.34
N LEU A 70 -8.50 10.59 -8.17
CA LEU A 70 -8.24 11.73 -7.29
C LEU A 70 -7.03 12.50 -7.79
N GLY A 71 -7.07 13.83 -7.72
CA GLY A 71 -5.93 14.70 -8.03
C GLY A 71 -5.27 15.27 -6.78
N TRP A 72 -6.09 15.52 -5.76
CA TRP A 72 -5.65 16.09 -4.49
C TRP A 72 -6.29 15.33 -3.34
N MET A 73 -5.46 14.83 -2.43
CA MET A 73 -5.87 14.09 -1.24
C MET A 73 -6.02 15.05 -0.06
N HIS A 74 -7.18 14.98 0.60
CA HIS A 74 -7.48 15.63 1.87
C HIS A 74 -7.21 14.70 3.04
N GLN A 75 -7.46 13.41 2.86
CA GLN A 75 -7.33 12.44 3.94
C GLN A 75 -6.91 11.08 3.39
N LEU A 76 -6.02 10.42 4.14
CA LEU A 76 -5.69 9.01 4.00
C LEU A 76 -5.97 8.32 5.32
N SER A 77 -6.85 7.32 5.34
CA SER A 77 -6.99 6.38 6.44
C SER A 77 -6.38 5.05 6.00
N SER A 78 -5.46 4.50 6.78
CA SER A 78 -4.84 3.21 6.47
C SER A 78 -5.71 2.00 6.81
N GLY A 79 -6.72 2.17 7.69
CA GLY A 79 -7.54 1.06 8.18
C GLY A 79 -6.69 -0.06 8.76
N ASN A 80 -7.02 -1.33 8.52
CA ASN A 80 -6.21 -2.46 8.97
C ASN A 80 -5.02 -2.78 8.03
N ASN A 81 -4.54 -1.81 7.25
CA ASN A 81 -3.52 -2.01 6.22
C ASN A 81 -2.26 -1.18 6.52
N VAL A 82 -1.12 -1.66 6.05
CA VAL A 82 0.10 -0.85 5.96
C VAL A 82 0.14 -0.27 4.55
N VAL A 83 0.22 1.05 4.42
CA VAL A 83 -0.04 1.74 3.14
C VAL A 83 0.98 2.80 2.78
N GLN A 84 1.07 3.10 1.49
CA GLN A 84 1.73 4.29 0.94
C GLN A 84 0.87 4.86 -0.19
N TRP A 85 0.93 6.17 -0.40
CA TRP A 85 0.34 6.80 -1.58
C TRP A 85 1.43 7.13 -2.60
N HIS A 86 1.10 7.12 -3.88
CA HIS A 86 1.97 7.66 -4.92
C HIS A 86 1.52 9.07 -5.25
N GLY A 87 2.47 9.97 -5.40
CA GLY A 87 2.24 11.37 -5.74
C GLY A 87 3.55 12.07 -6.01
N ASP A 88 3.54 13.10 -6.86
CA ASP A 88 4.73 13.86 -7.23
C ASP A 88 5.88 12.97 -7.78
N GLY A 89 5.52 11.85 -8.43
CA GLY A 89 6.46 10.93 -9.07
C GLY A 89 7.15 9.94 -8.12
N ARG A 90 6.69 9.79 -6.87
CA ARG A 90 7.24 8.82 -5.91
C ARG A 90 6.20 8.29 -4.92
N TRP A 91 6.51 7.16 -4.30
CA TRP A 91 5.77 6.63 -3.16
C TRP A 91 6.10 7.42 -1.89
N GLN A 92 5.07 7.75 -1.11
CA GLN A 92 5.17 8.59 0.08
C GLN A 92 4.29 8.02 1.22
N PRO A 93 4.71 8.18 2.48
CA PRO A 93 6.05 8.61 2.91
C PRO A 93 7.09 7.50 2.62
N ASP A 94 8.39 7.79 2.74
CA ASP A 94 9.44 6.78 2.49
C ASP A 94 9.28 5.53 3.37
N THR A 95 8.83 5.73 4.62
CA THR A 95 8.38 4.66 5.51
C THR A 95 6.88 4.45 5.34
N PRO A 96 6.39 3.21 5.11
CA PRO A 96 4.97 2.93 5.01
C PRO A 96 4.19 3.32 6.27
N ILE A 97 2.99 3.82 6.06
CA ILE A 97 2.08 4.25 7.11
C ILE A 97 1.54 3.01 7.82
N ALA A 98 1.64 3.00 9.15
CA ALA A 98 1.13 1.93 9.96
C ALA A 98 -0.40 1.80 9.87
N LYS A 99 -0.91 0.66 10.34
CA LYS A 99 -2.34 0.41 10.47
C LYS A 99 -3.00 1.44 11.39
N TRP A 100 -4.29 1.65 11.19
CA TRP A 100 -5.18 2.46 12.02
C TRP A 100 -4.69 3.90 12.19
N THR A 101 -4.06 4.43 11.13
CA THR A 101 -3.49 5.76 11.10
C THR A 101 -4.25 6.60 10.10
N ILE A 102 -4.54 7.84 10.50
CA ILE A 102 -5.20 8.83 9.65
C ILE A 102 -4.23 9.99 9.44
N TYR A 103 -4.00 10.33 8.19
CA TYR A 103 -3.39 11.59 7.79
C TYR A 103 -4.43 12.51 7.19
N SER A 104 -4.37 13.77 7.58
CA SER A 104 -5.19 14.85 7.05
C SER A 104 -4.29 15.92 6.48
N PHE A 105 -4.66 16.42 5.31
CA PHE A 105 -3.97 17.46 4.57
C PHE A 105 -4.92 18.66 4.41
N PRO A 106 -4.39 19.88 4.29
CA PRO A 106 -5.23 21.06 4.03
C PRO A 106 -6.03 20.87 2.74
N SER A 107 -7.27 21.37 2.71
CA SER A 107 -8.05 21.37 1.47
C SER A 107 -7.51 22.37 0.45
N PHE A 108 -7.68 22.08 -0.84
CA PHE A 108 -7.07 22.85 -1.92
C PHE A 108 -7.44 24.35 -1.85
N PRO A 109 -6.47 25.27 -2.03
CA PRO A 109 -5.05 25.02 -2.29
C PRO A 109 -4.28 24.59 -1.02
N GLY A 110 -3.67 23.38 -1.06
CA GLY A 110 -2.92 22.82 0.07
C GLY A 110 -2.92 21.29 0.20
N GLY A 111 -3.75 20.59 -0.57
CA GLY A 111 -3.81 19.12 -0.56
C GLY A 111 -2.55 18.48 -1.16
N VAL A 112 -2.35 17.20 -0.85
CA VAL A 112 -1.22 16.42 -1.40
C VAL A 112 -1.64 15.80 -2.73
N ARG A 113 -0.78 15.85 -3.75
CA ARG A 113 -1.05 15.15 -5.01
C ARG A 113 -1.06 13.65 -4.78
N ILE A 114 -2.02 12.98 -5.38
CA ILE A 114 -2.11 11.53 -5.36
C ILE A 114 -2.46 11.01 -6.75
N ASP A 115 -1.75 10.00 -7.20
CA ASP A 115 -1.99 9.27 -8.45
C ASP A 115 -1.83 7.75 -8.26
N GLY A 116 -1.72 7.27 -7.02
CA GLY A 116 -1.71 5.84 -6.71
C GLY A 116 -1.78 5.51 -5.23
N ILE A 117 -2.01 4.23 -4.94
CA ILE A 117 -2.01 3.66 -3.58
C ILE A 117 -1.37 2.27 -3.60
N LYS A 118 -0.66 1.95 -2.52
CA LYS A 118 -0.01 0.67 -2.28
C LYS A 118 -0.39 0.14 -0.90
N ILE A 119 -0.72 -1.15 -0.85
CA ILE A 119 -0.97 -1.92 0.37
C ILE A 119 0.07 -3.03 0.45
N TYR A 120 0.71 -3.16 1.61
CA TYR A 120 1.72 -4.19 1.91
C TYR A 120 1.12 -5.46 2.48
#